data_AF-A0A1H7ITH6-F1
#
_entry.id   AF-A0A1H7ITH6-F1
#
_cell.length_a   1.000
_cell.length_b   1.000
_cell.length_c   1.000
_cell.angle_alpha   90.00
_cell.angle_beta   90.00
_cell.angle_gamma   90.00
#
_symmetry.space_group_name_H-M   'P 1'
#
loop_
_entity.id
_entity.type
_entity.pdbx_description
1 polymer ?
#
loop_
_entity_poly.entity_id
_entity_poly.type
_entity_poly.pdbx_seq_one_letter_code
_entity_poly.pdbx_strand_id
1 'polypeptide(L)'
;MNKQSKKSYSYLLHALIAAVFCLGILYYHTSHPIVAKVKTYEDFKVNSWTKRENTGKNGWHTYYYISIDSKSYDDFEPVFTPGDEDIYTSYEKQKAEATKTKMLFKGSVNEMIYGKFANYSKSKLTLYKTNDEEVFPVYLPDCDAKEAQREYRQMHPTYLWLIAIIYLGADFLLNVIFGLSALCKEIKMRNI
;
A
#
# COMPACT_ATOMS: atom_id res chain seq x y z
N MET A 1 22.77 18.71 -42.56
CA MET A 1 22.69 18.76 -41.08
C MET A 1 23.96 18.16 -40.49
N ASN A 2 24.74 18.92 -39.73
CA ASN A 2 26.04 18.49 -39.21
C ASN A 2 25.91 17.32 -38.20
N LYS A 3 26.90 16.41 -38.15
CA LYS A 3 26.86 15.21 -37.29
C LYS A 3 26.73 15.54 -35.79
N GLN A 4 27.21 16.71 -35.37
CA GLN A 4 27.07 17.23 -34.00
C GLN A 4 25.66 17.72 -33.67
N SER A 5 25.01 18.43 -34.60
CA SER A 5 23.61 18.87 -34.48
C SER A 5 22.68 17.67 -34.24
N LYS A 6 22.83 16.59 -35.01
CA LYS A 6 22.06 15.34 -34.82
C LYS A 6 22.22 14.73 -33.42
N LYS A 7 23.40 14.81 -32.82
CA LYS A 7 23.66 14.29 -31.47
C LYS A 7 23.01 15.16 -30.40
N SER A 8 23.08 16.49 -30.51
CA SER A 8 22.43 17.41 -29.56
C SER A 8 20.91 17.23 -29.52
N TYR A 9 20.27 17.16 -30.70
CA TYR A 9 18.82 16.89 -30.79
C TYR A 9 18.45 15.54 -30.18
N SER A 10 19.30 14.53 -30.30
CA SER A 10 19.08 13.21 -29.70
C SER A 10 19.12 13.28 -28.16
N TYR A 11 20.10 13.95 -27.56
CA TYR A 11 20.16 14.12 -26.10
C TYR A 11 18.97 14.90 -25.55
N LEU A 12 18.57 15.99 -26.21
CA LEU A 12 17.42 16.79 -25.79
C LEU A 12 16.09 16.03 -25.92
N LEU A 13 15.94 15.16 -26.92
CA LEU A 13 14.78 14.29 -27.05
C LEU A 13 14.71 13.24 -25.92
N HIS A 14 15.84 12.65 -25.54
CA HIS A 14 15.90 11.72 -24.40
C HIS A 14 15.55 12.44 -23.08
N ALA A 15 16.07 13.66 -22.90
CA ALA A 15 15.68 14.50 -21.77
C ALA A 15 14.17 14.77 -21.74
N LEU A 16 13.57 15.14 -22.88
CA LEU A 16 12.12 15.36 -22.95
C LEU A 16 11.33 14.12 -22.53
N ILE A 17 11.72 12.94 -23.02
CA ILE A 17 11.08 11.67 -22.67
C ILE A 17 11.20 11.40 -21.16
N ALA A 18 12.41 11.53 -20.60
CA ALA A 18 12.64 11.36 -19.16
C ALA A 18 11.80 12.34 -18.31
N ALA A 19 11.68 13.60 -18.75
CA ALA A 19 10.86 14.60 -18.07
C ALA A 19 9.36 14.23 -18.08
N VAL A 20 8.83 13.72 -19.19
CA VAL A 20 7.44 13.27 -19.28
C VAL A 20 7.19 12.09 -18.33
N PHE A 21 8.11 11.14 -18.24
CA PHE A 21 7.99 10.04 -17.27
C PHE A 21 8.07 10.54 -15.82
N CYS A 22 8.99 11.44 -15.49
CA CYS A 22 9.06 12.07 -14.16
C CYS A 22 7.75 12.78 -13.80
N LEU A 23 7.20 13.58 -14.73
CA LEU A 23 5.93 14.27 -14.54
C LEU A 23 4.76 13.31 -14.39
N GLY A 24 4.73 12.20 -15.15
CA GLY A 24 3.70 11.16 -15.02
C GLY A 24 3.72 10.48 -13.66
N ILE A 25 4.92 10.15 -13.14
CA ILE A 25 5.05 9.53 -11.81
C ILE A 25 4.73 10.54 -10.71
N LEU A 26 5.16 11.80 -10.84
CA LEU A 26 4.81 12.86 -9.90
C LEU A 26 3.29 13.13 -9.90
N TYR A 27 2.65 13.15 -11.07
CA TYR A 27 1.19 13.32 -11.19
C TYR A 27 0.43 12.18 -10.51
N TYR A 28 0.86 10.94 -10.75
CA TYR A 28 0.32 9.75 -10.06
C TYR A 28 0.52 9.85 -8.55
N HIS A 29 1.67 10.34 -8.09
CA HIS A 29 1.92 10.57 -6.67
C HIS A 29 1.05 11.70 -6.10
N THR A 30 0.77 12.77 -6.85
CA THR A 30 -0.03 13.90 -6.39
C THR A 30 -1.54 13.66 -6.44
N SER A 31 -1.99 12.72 -7.28
CA SER A 31 -3.37 12.24 -7.33
C SER A 31 -3.58 11.26 -6.16
N HIS A 32 -3.61 11.81 -4.95
CA HIS A 32 -3.63 11.01 -3.74
C HIS A 32 -5.04 10.43 -3.52
N PRO A 33 -5.15 9.14 -3.16
CA PRO A 33 -6.43 8.58 -2.78
C PRO A 33 -6.90 9.28 -1.50
N ILE A 34 -8.06 9.91 -1.58
CA ILE A 34 -8.70 10.52 -0.41
C ILE A 34 -9.25 9.37 0.42
N VAL A 35 -8.88 9.33 1.70
CA VAL A 35 -9.34 8.29 2.61
C VAL A 35 -10.42 8.84 3.52
N ALA A 36 -11.49 8.07 3.69
CA ALA A 36 -12.57 8.37 4.60
C ALA A 36 -12.65 7.28 5.69
N LYS A 37 -12.87 7.68 6.94
CA LYS A 37 -13.06 6.75 8.04
C LYS A 37 -14.38 6.00 7.84
N VAL A 38 -14.31 4.66 7.85
CA VAL A 38 -15.50 3.81 7.79
C VAL A 38 -16.05 3.61 9.18
N LYS A 39 -15.30 2.92 10.03
CA LYS A 39 -15.71 2.57 11.39
C LYS A 39 -14.51 2.13 12.23
N THR A 40 -14.60 2.37 13.53
CA THR A 40 -13.70 1.79 14.53
C THR A 40 -14.40 0.62 15.21
N TYR A 41 -13.70 -0.49 15.35
CA TYR A 41 -14.17 -1.72 15.98
C TYR A 41 -13.36 -1.98 17.24
N GLU A 42 -14.05 -2.41 18.29
CA GLU A 42 -13.44 -2.75 19.60
C GLU A 42 -13.37 -4.27 19.77
N ASP A 43 -14.40 -5.00 19.33
CA ASP A 43 -14.43 -6.46 19.33
C ASP A 43 -14.12 -7.03 17.95
N PHE A 44 -12.83 -7.29 17.71
CA PHE A 44 -12.35 -7.87 16.45
C PHE A 44 -11.27 -8.94 16.67
N LYS A 45 -11.03 -9.73 15.63
CA LYS A 45 -9.92 -10.68 15.54
C LYS A 45 -9.15 -10.42 14.26
N VAL A 46 -7.84 -10.24 14.39
CA VAL A 46 -6.92 -10.18 13.25
C VAL A 46 -6.38 -11.58 13.03
N ASN A 47 -6.52 -12.11 11.82
CA ASN A 47 -5.86 -13.34 11.40
C ASN A 47 -4.82 -12.99 10.33
N SER A 48 -3.66 -13.62 10.39
CA SER A 48 -2.60 -13.41 9.41
C SER A 48 -2.06 -14.75 8.96
N TRP A 49 -1.76 -14.89 7.67
CA TRP A 49 -1.17 -16.12 7.12
C TRP A 49 -0.34 -15.81 5.88
N THR A 50 0.51 -16.76 5.50
CA THR A 50 1.35 -16.66 4.31
C THR A 50 1.00 -17.78 3.32
N LYS A 51 1.06 -17.49 2.03
CA LYS A 51 0.95 -18.50 0.96
C LYS A 51 2.23 -18.48 0.13
N ARG A 52 2.88 -19.62 -0.04
CA ARG A 52 4.02 -19.75 -0.97
C ARG A 52 3.54 -20.31 -2.30
N GLU A 53 3.87 -19.64 -3.39
CA GLU A 53 3.58 -20.11 -4.74
C GLU A 53 4.87 -20.14 -5.57
N ASN A 54 5.04 -21.18 -6.37
CA ASN A 54 6.14 -21.24 -7.32
C ASN A 54 5.73 -20.48 -8.59
N THR A 55 6.37 -19.35 -8.83
CA THR A 55 6.09 -18.48 -9.98
C THR A 55 6.81 -18.93 -11.27
N GLY A 56 7.51 -20.07 -11.21
CA GLY A 56 8.26 -20.65 -12.33
C GLY A 56 9.53 -19.87 -12.65
N LYS A 57 9.40 -18.64 -13.16
CA LYS A 57 10.54 -17.82 -13.61
C LYS A 57 11.39 -17.25 -12.47
N ASN A 58 10.76 -16.90 -11.35
CA ASN A 58 11.43 -16.21 -10.23
C ASN A 58 11.52 -17.08 -8.96
N GLY A 59 11.25 -18.38 -9.08
CA GLY A 59 11.22 -19.31 -7.95
C GLY A 59 10.00 -19.14 -7.04
N TRP A 60 10.17 -19.52 -5.78
CA TRP A 60 9.13 -19.45 -4.76
C TRP A 60 8.91 -18.00 -4.30
N HIS A 61 7.68 -17.51 -4.44
CA HIS A 61 7.25 -16.23 -3.91
C HIS A 61 6.35 -16.44 -2.68
N THR A 62 6.55 -15.64 -1.63
CA THR A 62 5.72 -15.67 -0.42
C THR A 62 4.76 -14.48 -0.45
N TYR A 63 3.47 -14.77 -0.51
CA TYR A 63 2.39 -13.79 -0.39
C TYR A 63 1.94 -13.72 1.07
N TYR A 64 1.75 -12.49 1.57
CA TYR A 64 1.32 -12.22 2.93
C TYR A 64 -0.14 -11.75 2.92
N TYR A 65 -0.95 -12.31 3.81
CA TYR A 65 -2.38 -12.02 3.89
C TYR A 65 -2.77 -11.68 5.32
N ILE A 66 -3.77 -10.81 5.43
CA ILE A 66 -4.46 -10.51 6.67
C ILE A 66 -5.97 -10.57 6.45
N SER A 67 -6.71 -10.98 7.49
CA SER A 67 -8.15 -10.79 7.59
C SER A 67 -8.52 -10.21 8.94
N ILE A 68 -9.63 -9.50 8.98
CA ILE A 68 -10.16 -8.88 10.18
C ILE A 68 -11.62 -9.26 10.26
N ASP A 69 -11.98 -9.91 11.35
CA ASP A 69 -13.33 -10.34 11.63
C ASP A 69 -13.86 -9.54 12.82
N SER A 70 -15.05 -8.94 12.70
CA SER A 70 -15.77 -8.45 13.88
C SER A 70 -16.40 -9.61 14.60
N LYS A 71 -16.31 -9.59 15.93
CA LYS A 71 -17.15 -10.43 16.77
C LYS A 71 -18.41 -9.66 17.10
N SER A 72 -19.56 -10.25 16.79
CA SER A 72 -20.85 -9.78 17.27
C SER A 72 -21.51 -10.90 18.05
N TYR A 73 -22.18 -10.57 19.14
CA TYR A 73 -22.99 -11.50 19.90
C TYR A 73 -24.43 -11.31 19.43
N ASP A 74 -25.11 -12.41 19.09
CA ASP A 74 -26.56 -12.37 19.15
C ASP A 74 -26.96 -12.29 20.62
N ASP A 75 -27.98 -11.50 20.93
CA ASP A 75 -28.59 -11.55 22.26
C ASP A 75 -29.09 -12.98 22.48
N PHE A 76 -28.45 -13.69 23.41
CA PHE A 76 -28.82 -15.04 23.78
C PHE A 76 -29.04 -15.08 25.30
N GLU A 77 -30.11 -15.75 25.70
CA GLU A 77 -30.35 -16.08 27.09
C GLU A 77 -29.76 -17.47 27.36
N PRO A 78 -28.77 -17.61 28.26
CA PRO A 78 -28.18 -18.90 28.53
C PRO A 78 -29.22 -19.84 29.16
N VAL A 79 -29.38 -21.03 28.57
CA VAL A 79 -30.28 -22.07 29.07
C VAL A 79 -29.44 -23.11 29.78
N PHE A 80 -29.58 -23.21 31.10
CA PHE A 80 -28.87 -24.22 31.90
C PHE A 80 -29.76 -25.45 32.12
N THR A 81 -29.18 -26.63 31.94
CA THR A 81 -29.84 -27.92 32.15
C THR A 81 -29.20 -28.67 33.33
N PRO A 82 -29.93 -29.54 34.03
CA PRO A 82 -29.38 -30.30 35.16
C PRO A 82 -28.19 -31.23 34.83
N GLY A 83 -27.93 -31.46 33.53
CA GLY A 83 -26.81 -32.27 33.05
C GLY A 83 -25.54 -31.48 32.69
N ASP A 84 -25.54 -30.15 32.87
CA ASP A 84 -24.37 -29.33 32.63
C ASP A 84 -23.27 -29.58 33.67
N GLU A 85 -22.05 -29.86 33.20
CA GLU A 85 -20.89 -30.15 34.05
C GLU A 85 -20.55 -28.98 34.98
N ASP A 86 -20.80 -27.73 34.52
CA ASP A 86 -20.57 -26.47 35.23
C ASP A 86 -21.30 -25.31 34.51
N ILE A 87 -21.98 -24.44 35.27
CA ILE A 87 -22.70 -23.24 34.79
C ILE A 87 -21.77 -22.31 34.00
N TYR A 88 -20.54 -22.09 34.45
CA TYR A 88 -19.58 -21.21 33.78
C TYR A 88 -19.12 -21.79 32.44
N THR A 89 -18.79 -23.08 32.41
CA THR A 89 -18.41 -23.79 31.18
C THR A 89 -19.54 -23.84 30.17
N SER A 90 -20.78 -24.10 30.59
CA SER A 90 -21.94 -24.11 29.70
C SER A 90 -22.31 -22.70 29.21
N TYR A 91 -22.13 -21.67 30.05
CA TYR A 91 -22.27 -20.28 29.63
C TYR A 91 -21.24 -19.90 28.54
N GLU A 92 -19.95 -20.20 28.73
CA GLU A 92 -18.91 -19.88 27.74
C GLU A 92 -19.09 -20.69 26.44
N LYS A 93 -19.58 -21.93 26.51
CA LYS A 93 -19.96 -22.71 25.31
C LYS A 93 -21.10 -22.06 24.54
N GLN A 94 -22.20 -21.71 25.21
CA GLN A 94 -23.36 -21.07 24.57
C GLN A 94 -23.01 -19.67 24.03
N LYS A 95 -22.14 -18.93 24.73
CA LYS A 95 -21.58 -17.65 24.26
C LYS A 95 -20.72 -17.81 23.02
N ALA A 96 -19.89 -18.85 22.96
CA ALA A 96 -19.10 -19.15 21.78
C ALA A 96 -19.98 -19.53 20.58
N GLU A 97 -21.06 -20.29 20.81
CA GLU A 97 -22.06 -20.64 19.80
C GLU A 97 -22.86 -19.43 19.30
N ALA A 98 -23.18 -18.49 20.19
CA ALA A 98 -23.85 -17.23 19.88
C ALA A 98 -22.90 -16.18 19.26
N THR A 99 -21.59 -16.43 19.21
CA THR A 99 -20.62 -15.52 18.61
C THR A 99 -20.68 -15.63 17.08
N LYS A 100 -21.30 -14.64 16.44
CA LYS A 100 -21.22 -14.49 14.99
C LYS A 100 -19.93 -13.74 14.62
N THR A 101 -19.13 -14.36 13.76
CA THR A 101 -17.98 -13.71 13.13
C THR A 101 -18.36 -13.17 11.76
N LYS A 102 -18.23 -11.86 11.56
CA LYS A 102 -18.39 -11.22 10.25
C LYS A 102 -17.03 -10.73 9.76
N MET A 103 -16.61 -11.20 8.59
CA MET A 103 -15.39 -10.73 7.95
C MET A 103 -15.56 -9.28 7.50
N LEU A 104 -14.75 -8.38 8.05
CA LEU A 104 -14.73 -6.96 7.73
C LEU A 104 -13.73 -6.63 6.62
N PHE A 105 -12.61 -7.33 6.60
CA PHE A 105 -11.55 -7.14 5.61
C PHE A 105 -10.82 -8.46 5.35
N LYS A 106 -10.41 -8.67 4.11
CA LYS A 106 -9.49 -9.73 3.71
C LYS A 106 -8.71 -9.27 2.48
N GLY A 107 -7.39 -9.30 2.57
CA GLY A 107 -6.54 -8.85 1.48
C GLY A 107 -5.11 -9.33 1.60
N SER A 108 -4.39 -9.27 0.48
CA SER A 108 -2.93 -9.39 0.47
C SER A 108 -2.30 -8.07 0.86
N VAL A 109 -1.27 -8.12 1.69
CA VAL A 109 -0.51 -6.94 2.11
C VAL A 109 0.99 -7.18 1.89
N ASN A 110 1.78 -6.13 1.93
CA ASN A 110 3.24 -6.29 1.92
C ASN A 110 3.76 -6.82 3.26
N GLU A 111 5.00 -7.31 3.26
CA GLU A 111 5.65 -7.90 4.43
C GLU A 111 5.72 -6.94 5.63
N MET A 112 5.98 -5.66 5.38
CA MET A 112 6.08 -4.65 6.43
C MET A 112 4.75 -4.48 7.17
N ILE A 113 3.64 -4.41 6.43
CA ILE A 113 2.29 -4.26 6.98
C ILE A 113 1.85 -5.58 7.63
N TYR A 114 2.18 -6.73 7.03
CA TYR A 114 1.98 -8.03 7.64
C TYR A 114 2.64 -8.11 9.03
N GLY A 115 3.91 -7.69 9.16
CA GLY A 115 4.61 -7.69 10.44
C GLY A 115 3.94 -6.85 11.52
N LYS A 116 3.32 -5.72 11.14
CA LYS A 116 2.53 -4.89 12.07
C LYS A 116 1.26 -5.62 12.56
N PHE A 117 0.56 -6.32 11.67
CA PHE A 117 -0.70 -6.98 12.00
C PHE A 117 -0.56 -8.40 12.57
N ALA A 118 0.57 -9.07 12.34
CA ALA A 118 0.81 -10.43 12.83
C ALA A 118 0.73 -10.53 14.37
N ASN A 119 1.20 -9.49 15.07
CA ASN A 119 1.17 -9.39 16.53
C ASN A 119 0.25 -8.26 17.00
N TYR A 120 -0.88 -8.05 16.29
CA TYR A 120 -1.79 -6.96 16.62
C TYR A 120 -2.48 -7.19 17.97
N SER A 121 -2.20 -6.33 18.95
CA SER A 121 -2.71 -6.47 20.32
C SER A 121 -3.48 -5.23 20.81
N LYS A 122 -3.82 -4.29 19.92
CA LYS A 122 -4.58 -3.10 20.30
C LYS A 122 -6.04 -3.46 20.52
N SER A 123 -6.72 -2.71 21.39
CA SER A 123 -8.14 -2.89 21.69
C SER A 123 -9.07 -2.27 20.66
N LYS A 124 -8.55 -1.45 19.75
CA LYS A 124 -9.34 -0.77 18.71
C LYS A 124 -8.65 -0.90 17.38
N LEU A 125 -9.45 -1.13 16.34
CA LEU A 125 -8.98 -1.14 14.96
C LEU A 125 -9.93 -0.31 14.10
N THR A 126 -9.36 0.57 13.28
CA THR A 126 -10.13 1.45 12.41
C THR A 126 -9.97 1.03 10.96
N LEU A 127 -11.10 0.89 10.27
CA LEU A 127 -11.13 0.70 8.82
C LEU A 127 -11.34 2.04 8.13
N TYR A 128 -10.59 2.23 7.05
CA TYR A 128 -10.68 3.36 6.15
C TYR A 128 -11.08 2.86 4.77
N LYS A 129 -11.70 3.74 3.98
CA LYS A 129 -12.09 3.49 2.59
C LYS A 129 -11.49 4.58 1.71
N THR A 130 -10.89 4.19 0.59
CA THR A 130 -10.42 5.13 -0.43
C THR A 130 -11.58 5.61 -1.29
N ASN A 131 -11.35 6.66 -2.07
CA ASN A 131 -12.25 7.12 -3.14
C ASN A 131 -12.52 6.04 -4.21
N ASP A 132 -11.64 5.06 -4.35
CA ASP A 132 -11.76 3.92 -5.28
C ASP A 132 -12.50 2.72 -4.66
N GLU A 133 -13.23 2.98 -3.57
CA GLU A 133 -13.99 1.99 -2.80
C GLU A 133 -13.17 0.92 -2.07
N GLU A 134 -11.84 0.99 -2.10
CA GLU A 134 -10.96 0.03 -1.43
C GLU A 134 -10.97 0.25 0.08
N VAL A 135 -11.34 -0.79 0.84
CA VAL A 135 -11.33 -0.78 2.31
C VAL A 135 -10.00 -1.33 2.80
N PHE A 136 -9.37 -0.68 3.77
CA PHE A 136 -8.13 -1.16 4.36
C PHE A 136 -8.08 -0.88 5.86
N PRO A 137 -7.39 -1.73 6.64
CA PRO A 137 -7.19 -1.50 8.06
C PRO A 137 -5.97 -0.63 8.34
N VAL A 138 -6.11 0.25 9.32
CA VAL A 138 -5.00 1.06 9.84
C VAL A 138 -4.50 0.46 11.14
N TYR A 139 -3.18 0.41 11.31
CA TYR A 139 -2.54 -0.20 12.47
C TYR A 139 -2.74 0.66 13.73
N LEU A 140 -2.57 1.97 13.60
CA LEU A 140 -2.70 2.89 14.73
C LEU A 140 -4.18 3.08 15.14
N PRO A 141 -4.53 2.88 16.42
CA PRO A 141 -5.85 3.23 16.92
C PRO A 141 -6.02 4.75 16.89
N ASP A 142 -7.25 5.21 16.65
CA ASP A 142 -7.61 6.64 16.63
C ASP A 142 -6.80 7.52 15.66
N CYS A 143 -6.17 6.89 14.68
CA CYS A 143 -5.46 7.53 13.57
C CYS A 143 -6.37 8.54 12.86
N ASP A 144 -5.82 9.71 12.51
CA ASP A 144 -6.52 10.71 11.70
C ASP A 144 -6.52 10.31 10.19
N ALA A 145 -7.28 11.02 9.36
CA ALA A 145 -7.35 10.73 7.93
C ALA A 145 -6.01 10.93 7.21
N LYS A 146 -5.15 11.86 7.68
CA LYS A 146 -3.86 12.15 7.05
C LYS A 146 -2.84 11.04 7.31
N GLU A 147 -2.82 10.51 8.52
CA GLU A 147 -2.00 9.37 8.92
C GLU A 147 -2.50 8.09 8.25
N ALA A 148 -3.82 7.88 8.15
CA ALA A 148 -4.39 6.74 7.45
C ALA A 148 -3.97 6.74 5.97
N GLN A 149 -3.92 7.92 5.34
CA GLN A 149 -3.43 8.09 3.97
C GLN A 149 -1.92 7.81 3.84
N ARG A 150 -1.12 8.12 4.88
CA ARG A 150 0.30 7.75 4.93
C ARG A 150 0.48 6.24 5.04
N GLU A 151 -0.29 5.57 5.90
CA GLU A 151 -0.26 4.11 6.02
C GLU A 151 -0.74 3.41 4.75
N TYR A 152 -1.81 3.89 4.11
CA TYR A 152 -2.26 3.37 2.82
C TYR A 152 -1.15 3.45 1.76
N ARG A 153 -0.45 4.60 1.67
CA ARG A 153 0.68 4.75 0.74
C ARG A 153 1.82 3.79 1.02
N GLN A 154 2.01 3.38 2.27
CA GLN A 154 3.00 2.38 2.64
C GLN A 154 2.57 0.95 2.27
N MET A 155 1.27 0.68 2.13
CA MET A 155 0.75 -0.62 1.67
C MET A 155 1.01 -0.83 0.19
N HIS A 156 0.89 0.23 -0.62
CA HIS A 156 1.17 0.18 -2.05
C HIS A 156 2.64 0.53 -2.34
N PRO A 157 3.28 -0.09 -3.34
CA PRO A 157 4.73 0.01 -3.59
C PRO A 157 5.14 1.37 -4.21
N THR A 158 4.81 2.48 -3.56
CA THR A 158 5.24 3.84 -3.92
C THR A 158 6.75 4.05 -3.76
N TYR A 159 7.42 3.26 -2.92
CA TYR A 159 8.86 3.41 -2.66
C TYR A 159 9.75 3.06 -3.88
N LEU A 160 9.34 2.09 -4.71
CA LEU A 160 10.04 1.77 -5.96
C LEU A 160 9.94 2.92 -6.98
N TRP A 161 8.82 3.65 -6.97
CA TRP A 161 8.60 4.80 -7.85
C TRP A 161 9.48 6.00 -7.47
N LEU A 162 9.77 6.20 -6.19
CA LEU A 162 10.72 7.23 -5.74
C LEU A 162 12.12 6.99 -6.28
N ILE A 163 12.60 5.74 -6.26
CA ILE A 163 13.89 5.36 -6.85
C ILE A 163 13.88 5.59 -8.36
N ALA A 164 12.79 5.24 -9.04
CA ALA A 164 12.62 5.50 -10.48
C ALA A 164 12.63 7.00 -10.82
N ILE A 165 11.97 7.84 -10.02
CA ILE A 165 11.98 9.31 -10.19
C ILE A 165 13.39 9.86 -10.02
N ILE A 166 14.14 9.44 -9.00
CA ILE A 166 15.51 9.90 -8.76
C ILE A 166 16.41 9.53 -9.95
N TYR A 167 16.30 8.30 -10.45
CA TYR A 167 17.09 7.84 -11.58
C TYR A 167 16.74 8.60 -12.88
N LEU A 168 15.46 8.73 -13.19
CA LEU A 168 14.99 9.47 -14.37
C LEU A 168 15.31 10.97 -14.28
N GLY A 169 15.26 11.56 -13.09
CA GLY A 169 15.64 12.95 -12.86
C GLY A 169 17.14 13.18 -13.06
N ALA A 170 17.99 12.26 -12.61
CA ALA A 170 19.42 12.31 -12.86
C ALA A 170 19.75 12.14 -14.36
N ASP A 171 19.10 11.19 -15.03
CA ASP A 171 19.24 10.98 -16.47
C ASP A 171 18.79 12.22 -17.27
N PHE A 172 17.67 12.83 -16.89
CA PHE A 172 17.21 14.10 -17.46
C PHE A 172 18.28 15.20 -17.36
N LEU A 173 18.80 15.43 -16.15
CA LEU A 173 19.83 16.46 -15.90
C LEU A 173 21.08 16.23 -16.74
N LEU A 174 21.58 14.99 -16.81
CA LEU A 174 22.75 14.63 -17.60
C LEU A 174 22.53 14.91 -19.10
N ASN A 175 21.39 14.49 -19.64
CA ASN A 175 21.06 14.69 -21.05
C ASN A 175 20.87 16.17 -21.41
N VAL A 176 20.30 16.98 -20.51
CA VAL A 176 20.21 18.44 -20.68
C VAL A 176 21.60 19.08 -20.69
N ILE A 177 22.47 18.72 -19.74
CA ILE A 177 23.84 19.25 -19.66
C ILE A 177 24.63 18.92 -20.93
N PHE A 178 24.57 17.67 -21.41
CA PHE A 178 25.27 17.26 -22.63
C PHE A 178 24.67 17.92 -23.88
N GLY A 179 23.35 18.03 -23.98
CA GLY A 179 22.67 18.71 -25.09
C GLY A 179 23.04 20.19 -25.19
N LEU A 180 22.98 20.92 -24.08
CA LEU A 180 23.37 22.34 -23.99
C LEU A 180 24.86 22.54 -24.28
N SER A 181 25.73 21.68 -23.73
CA SER A 181 27.17 21.74 -23.99
C SER A 181 27.51 21.51 -25.47
N ALA A 182 26.78 20.60 -26.14
CA ALA A 182 26.93 20.34 -27.56
C ALA A 182 26.45 21.53 -28.42
N LEU A 183 25.33 22.18 -28.04
CA LEU A 183 24.83 23.39 -28.68
C LEU A 183 25.80 24.57 -28.54
N CYS A 184 26.33 24.82 -27.34
CA CYS A 184 27.32 25.89 -27.12
C CYS A 184 28.59 25.69 -27.96
N LYS A 185 29.07 24.44 -28.09
CA LYS A 185 30.21 24.12 -28.99
C LYS A 185 29.86 24.38 -30.45
N GLU A 186 28.67 24.01 -30.90
CA GLU A 186 28.25 24.25 -32.29
C GLU A 186 28.13 25.74 -32.60
N ILE A 187 27.56 26.54 -31.69
CA ILE A 187 27.47 28.00 -31.83
C ILE A 187 28.86 28.61 -31.89
N LYS A 188 29.79 28.20 -31.01
CA LYS A 188 31.17 28.71 -31.02
C LYS A 188 31.89 28.40 -32.34
N MET A 189 31.71 27.20 -32.92
CA MET A 189 32.32 26.85 -34.20
C MET A 189 31.68 27.53 -35.41
N ARG A 190 30.43 28.02 -35.33
CA ARG A 190 29.81 28.80 -36.41
C ARG A 190 30.23 30.27 -36.41
N ASN A 191 30.72 30.76 -35.28
CA ASN A 191 31.16 32.16 -35.10
C ASN A 191 32.68 32.34 -35.32
N ILE A 192 33.40 31.27 -35.65
CA ILE A 192 34.83 31.25 -36.06
C ILE A 192 34.87 31.01 -37.55
#